data_AF-A0A0L0FDW2-F1
#
_entry.id   AF-A0A0L0FDW2-F1
#
_cell.length_a   1.000
_cell.length_b   1.000
_cell.length_c   1.000
_cell.angle_alpha   90.00
_cell.angle_beta   90.00
_cell.angle_gamma   90.00
#
_symmetry.space_group_name_H-M   'P 1'
#
loop_
_entity.id
_entity.type
_entity.pdbx_description
1 polymer ?
#
loop_
_entity_poly.entity_id
_entity_poly.type
_entity_poly.pdbx_seq_one_letter_code
_entity_poly.pdbx_strand_id
1 'polypeptide(L)'
;GQAHTVEGLIQDLNGATAASDWSVDTADQLKTLKVLRIALATGALTWLESFHTSDGLAALCSATCKEIAMFPKRSAQNGSPVLQECALSLTAYMDFKEGFKSVLKSSECLQLLVKLLNIPDPKVAQNTCELLTVILYARTGHLQVMRAFTKAVPHGRNRFRSLVAQMASKPTAALMVCGL
;
A
#
# COMPACT_ATOMS: atom_id res chain seq x y z
N GLY A 1 -16.76 -12.36 -18.01
CA GLY A 1 -15.85 -11.44 -17.30
C GLY A 1 -14.93 -10.83 -18.32
N GLN A 2 -14.94 -9.51 -18.47
CA GLN A 2 -13.91 -8.84 -19.28
C GLN A 2 -12.58 -9.01 -18.57
N ALA A 3 -11.61 -9.66 -19.22
CA ALA A 3 -10.24 -9.63 -18.75
C ALA A 3 -9.72 -8.20 -18.94
N HIS A 4 -9.57 -7.46 -17.85
CA HIS A 4 -8.88 -6.17 -17.90
C HIS A 4 -7.42 -6.43 -18.30
N THR A 5 -6.95 -5.74 -19.34
CA THR A 5 -5.55 -5.83 -19.77
C THR A 5 -4.65 -5.18 -18.72
N VAL A 6 -3.40 -5.62 -18.65
CA VAL A 6 -2.39 -5.05 -17.74
C VAL A 6 -2.22 -3.56 -18.02
N GLU A 7 -2.09 -3.20 -19.29
CA GLU A 7 -1.89 -1.83 -19.75
C GLU A 7 -3.10 -0.95 -19.41
N GLY A 8 -4.32 -1.49 -19.54
CA GLY A 8 -5.55 -0.79 -19.18
C GLY A 8 -5.59 -0.46 -17.69
N LEU A 9 -5.29 -1.43 -16.82
CA LEU A 9 -5.27 -1.18 -15.37
C LEU A 9 -4.17 -0.19 -14.96
N ILE A 10 -2.99 -0.28 -15.57
CA ILE A 10 -1.90 0.66 -15.29
C ILE A 10 -2.28 2.07 -15.77
N GLN A 11 -2.90 2.17 -16.94
CA GLN A 11 -3.44 3.44 -17.43
C GLN A 11 -4.55 3.97 -16.54
N ASP A 12 -5.43 3.14 -16.00
CA ASP A 12 -6.49 3.59 -15.09
C ASP A 12 -5.90 4.09 -13.76
N LEU A 13 -4.92 3.37 -13.19
CA LEU A 13 -4.19 3.78 -11.99
C LEU A 13 -3.46 5.12 -12.20
N ASN A 14 -2.85 5.30 -13.37
CA ASN A 14 -2.13 6.53 -13.72
C ASN A 14 -3.06 7.64 -14.20
N GLY A 15 -4.19 7.34 -14.83
CA GLY A 15 -5.17 8.30 -15.33
C GLY A 15 -5.88 9.00 -14.18
N ALA A 16 -6.12 8.27 -13.09
CA ALA A 16 -6.47 8.84 -11.80
C ALA A 16 -5.42 9.82 -11.26
N THR A 17 -4.17 9.81 -11.75
CA THR A 17 -3.10 10.75 -11.35
C THR A 17 -3.05 12.02 -12.19
N ALA A 18 -3.38 11.97 -13.50
CA ALA A 18 -3.20 13.08 -14.45
C ALA A 18 -4.26 14.19 -14.38
N ALA A 19 -5.45 13.90 -13.85
CA ALA A 19 -6.47 14.92 -13.66
C ALA A 19 -6.06 15.87 -12.50
N SER A 20 -5.75 17.13 -12.85
CA SER A 20 -5.78 18.29 -11.95
C SER A 20 -7.18 18.56 -11.40
N ASP A 21 -8.20 17.93 -12.00
CA ASP A 21 -9.55 17.87 -11.45
C ASP A 21 -9.61 16.85 -10.31
N TRP A 22 -9.82 17.41 -9.13
CA TRP A 22 -10.11 16.75 -7.85
C TRP A 22 -11.39 15.89 -7.89
N SER A 23 -12.07 15.80 -9.04
CA SER A 23 -13.31 15.07 -9.28
C SER A 23 -13.11 13.62 -9.71
N VAL A 24 -11.88 13.05 -9.69
CA VAL A 24 -11.71 11.60 -9.86
C VAL A 24 -12.61 10.92 -8.84
N ASP A 25 -13.65 10.25 -9.34
CA ASP A 25 -14.66 9.63 -8.52
C ASP A 25 -13.96 8.59 -7.64
N THR A 26 -14.06 8.79 -6.32
CA THR A 26 -13.49 7.88 -5.34
C THR A 26 -14.07 6.47 -5.52
N ALA A 27 -15.30 6.37 -6.05
CA ALA A 27 -15.93 5.11 -6.40
C ALA A 27 -15.24 4.40 -7.58
N ASP A 28 -14.86 5.13 -8.63
CA ASP A 28 -14.16 4.55 -9.78
C ASP A 28 -12.75 4.09 -9.41
N GLN A 29 -12.01 4.90 -8.65
CA GLN A 29 -10.70 4.51 -8.15
C GLN A 29 -10.78 3.25 -7.27
N LEU A 30 -11.79 3.19 -6.39
CA LEU A 30 -12.04 2.02 -5.55
C LEU A 30 -12.36 0.78 -6.39
N LYS A 31 -13.15 0.93 -7.45
CA LYS A 31 -13.50 -0.17 -8.36
C LYS A 31 -12.26 -0.68 -9.09
N THR A 32 -11.44 0.20 -9.64
CA THR A 32 -10.18 -0.15 -10.31
C THR A 32 -9.25 -0.91 -9.38
N LEU A 33 -9.06 -0.44 -8.14
CA LEU A 33 -8.22 -1.12 -7.15
C LEU A 33 -8.77 -2.49 -6.75
N LYS A 34 -10.10 -2.65 -6.62
CA LYS A 34 -10.71 -3.95 -6.34
C LYS A 34 -10.48 -4.95 -7.47
N VAL A 35 -10.63 -4.51 -8.72
CA VAL A 35 -10.33 -5.33 -9.91
C VAL A 35 -8.86 -5.71 -9.92
N LEU A 36 -7.96 -4.76 -9.68
CA LEU A 36 -6.52 -4.99 -9.59
C LEU A 36 -6.19 -6.01 -8.50
N ARG A 37 -6.72 -5.86 -7.29
CA ARG A 37 -6.48 -6.78 -6.17
C ARG A 37 -6.87 -8.21 -6.54
N ILE A 38 -8.05 -8.39 -7.15
CA ILE A 38 -8.51 -9.71 -7.59
C ILE A 38 -7.57 -10.26 -8.67
N ALA A 39 -7.20 -9.46 -9.67
CA ALA A 39 -6.27 -9.87 -10.72
C ALA A 39 -4.88 -10.25 -10.17
N LEU A 40 -4.38 -9.52 -9.17
CA LEU A 40 -3.13 -9.84 -8.48
C LEU A 40 -3.23 -11.15 -7.67
N ALA A 41 -4.37 -11.39 -7.02
CA ALA A 41 -4.55 -12.56 -6.16
C ALA A 41 -4.86 -13.85 -6.94
N THR A 42 -5.57 -13.75 -8.07
CA THR A 42 -6.08 -14.92 -8.80
C THR A 42 -5.60 -15.01 -10.25
N GLY A 43 -4.82 -14.04 -10.71
CA GLY A 43 -4.30 -14.00 -12.08
C GLY A 43 -3.32 -15.12 -12.37
N ALA A 44 -3.22 -15.50 -13.64
CA ALA A 44 -2.16 -16.40 -14.08
C ALA A 44 -0.79 -15.78 -13.88
N LEU A 45 0.25 -16.61 -13.66
CA LEU A 45 1.62 -16.14 -13.48
C LEU A 45 2.09 -15.21 -14.61
N THR A 46 1.74 -15.52 -15.86
CA THR A 46 2.07 -14.69 -17.03
C THR A 46 1.46 -13.29 -16.97
N TRP A 47 0.28 -13.15 -16.37
CA TRP A 47 -0.35 -11.85 -16.15
C TRP A 47 0.37 -11.06 -15.06
N LEU A 48 0.76 -11.72 -13.96
CA LEU A 48 1.53 -11.11 -12.87
C LEU A 48 2.92 -10.65 -13.33
N GLU A 49 3.59 -11.45 -14.15
CA GLU A 49 4.86 -11.12 -14.77
C GLU A 49 4.71 -9.90 -15.68
N SER A 50 3.68 -9.87 -16.53
CA SER A 50 3.39 -8.72 -17.39
C SER A 50 3.11 -7.44 -16.59
N PHE A 51 2.31 -7.52 -15.51
CA PHE A 51 2.08 -6.39 -14.63
C PHE A 51 3.37 -5.92 -13.94
N HIS A 52 4.23 -6.84 -13.52
CA HIS A 52 5.51 -6.52 -12.91
C HIS A 52 6.48 -5.85 -13.89
N THR A 53 6.60 -6.35 -15.12
CA THR A 53 7.52 -5.80 -16.14
C THR A 53 7.02 -4.48 -16.73
N SER A 54 5.72 -4.20 -16.64
CA SER A 54 5.10 -2.96 -17.16
C SER A 54 5.05 -1.82 -16.13
N ASP A 55 5.94 -1.81 -15.14
CA ASP A 55 5.96 -0.80 -14.06
C ASP A 55 4.70 -0.76 -13.17
N GLY A 56 3.98 -1.88 -13.06
CA GLY A 56 2.74 -1.96 -12.28
C GLY A 56 2.91 -1.61 -10.80
N LEU A 57 4.06 -1.95 -10.19
CA LEU A 57 4.37 -1.52 -8.81
C LEU A 57 4.47 0.01 -8.71
N ALA A 58 5.12 0.66 -9.66
CA ALA A 58 5.28 2.11 -9.65
C ALA A 58 3.92 2.81 -9.79
N ALA A 59 3.05 2.31 -10.67
CA ALA A 59 1.69 2.80 -10.83
C ALA A 59 0.87 2.65 -9.53
N LEU A 60 0.93 1.48 -8.89
CA LEU A 60 0.25 1.21 -7.61
C LEU A 60 0.79 2.11 -6.47
N CYS A 61 2.10 2.29 -6.38
CA CYS A 61 2.70 3.21 -5.41
C CYS A 61 2.31 4.67 -5.68
N SER A 62 2.25 5.10 -6.93
CA SER A 62 1.84 6.44 -7.33
C SER A 62 0.39 6.71 -6.91
N ALA A 63 -0.53 5.81 -7.24
CA ALA A 63 -1.93 5.88 -6.85
C ALA A 63 -2.09 5.93 -5.32
N THR A 64 -1.37 5.06 -4.60
CA THR A 64 -1.38 5.04 -3.13
C THR A 64 -0.87 6.35 -2.54
N CYS A 65 0.23 6.89 -3.06
CA CYS A 65 0.80 8.16 -2.61
C CYS A 65 -0.17 9.32 -2.78
N LYS A 66 -0.88 9.38 -3.92
CA LYS A 66 -1.90 10.39 -4.19
C LYS A 66 -3.06 10.29 -3.18
N GLU A 67 -3.55 9.09 -2.91
CA GLU A 67 -4.63 8.89 -1.95
C GLU A 67 -4.22 9.26 -0.51
N ILE A 68 -2.97 8.96 -0.10
CA ILE A 68 -2.44 9.42 1.19
C ILE A 68 -2.44 10.96 1.26
N ALA A 69 -2.00 11.63 0.20
CA ALA A 69 -1.98 13.09 0.14
C ALA A 69 -3.39 13.70 0.17
N MET A 70 -4.39 13.00 -0.39
CA MET A 70 -5.79 13.44 -0.43
C MET A 70 -6.58 13.04 0.83
N PHE A 71 -6.06 12.12 1.64
CA PHE A 71 -6.74 11.62 2.84
C PHE A 71 -7.23 12.73 3.78
N PRO A 72 -6.46 13.77 4.15
CA PRO A 72 -6.95 14.82 5.05
C PRO A 72 -8.16 15.59 4.50
N LYS A 73 -8.29 15.67 3.17
CA LYS A 73 -9.43 16.32 2.50
C LYS A 73 -10.64 15.40 2.40
N ARG A 74 -10.42 14.09 2.27
CA ARG A 74 -11.45 13.05 2.06
C ARG A 74 -11.88 12.33 3.35
N SER A 75 -11.13 12.44 4.45
CA SER A 75 -11.41 11.69 5.69
C SER A 75 -12.73 12.09 6.35
N ALA A 76 -13.29 13.26 6.03
CA ALA A 76 -14.61 13.69 6.48
C ALA A 76 -15.78 12.93 5.80
N GLN A 77 -15.53 12.20 4.70
CA GLN A 77 -16.58 11.66 3.81
C GLN A 77 -16.36 10.20 3.40
N ASN A 78 -15.73 9.37 4.23
CA ASN A 78 -15.42 7.94 3.96
C ASN A 78 -14.09 7.66 3.21
N GLY A 79 -13.02 8.44 3.43
CA GLY A 79 -11.75 8.33 2.70
C GLY A 79 -10.87 7.09 2.95
N SER A 80 -11.29 6.08 3.70
CA SER A 80 -10.44 4.91 4.00
C SER A 80 -10.55 3.67 3.10
N PRO A 81 -11.67 3.36 2.42
CA PRO A 81 -11.78 2.15 1.60
C PRO A 81 -10.76 2.09 0.45
N VAL A 82 -10.44 3.24 -0.16
CA VAL A 82 -9.46 3.30 -1.25
C VAL A 82 -8.06 2.98 -0.72
N LEU A 83 -7.65 3.60 0.39
CA LEU A 83 -6.36 3.30 1.04
C LEU A 83 -6.29 1.86 1.53
N GLN A 84 -7.40 1.31 2.02
CA GLN A 84 -7.48 -0.08 2.41
C GLN A 84 -7.27 -1.02 1.21
N GLU A 85 -7.91 -0.75 0.07
CA GLU A 85 -7.70 -1.54 -1.15
C GLU A 85 -6.30 -1.35 -1.76
N CYS A 86 -5.68 -0.16 -1.62
CA CYS A 86 -4.26 0.02 -1.96
C CYS A 86 -3.37 -0.91 -1.14
N ALA A 87 -3.57 -0.97 0.18
CA ALA A 87 -2.81 -1.87 1.06
C ALA A 87 -3.05 -3.34 0.69
N LEU A 88 -4.31 -3.74 0.48
CA LEU A 88 -4.62 -5.12 0.08
C LEU A 88 -4.07 -5.49 -1.31
N SER A 89 -4.03 -4.55 -2.25
CA SER A 89 -3.41 -4.76 -3.57
C SER A 89 -1.90 -4.96 -3.46
N LEU A 90 -1.23 -4.19 -2.58
CA LEU A 90 0.19 -4.40 -2.29
C LEU A 90 0.44 -5.78 -1.65
N THR A 91 -0.46 -6.24 -0.77
CA THR A 91 -0.40 -7.60 -0.21
C THR A 91 -0.47 -8.65 -1.30
N ALA A 92 -1.50 -8.59 -2.15
CA ALA A 92 -1.65 -9.53 -3.26
C ALA A 92 -0.44 -9.50 -4.23
N TYR A 93 0.14 -8.32 -4.47
CA TYR A 93 1.35 -8.20 -5.28
C TYR A 93 2.59 -8.85 -4.63
N MET A 94 2.70 -8.81 -3.30
CA MET A 94 3.80 -9.43 -2.57
C MET A 94 3.67 -10.96 -2.45
N ASP A 95 2.49 -11.53 -2.63
CA ASP A 95 2.34 -13.00 -2.72
C ASP A 95 3.03 -13.56 -3.97
N PHE A 96 3.21 -12.73 -5.00
CA PHE A 96 4.06 -13.03 -6.14
C PHE A 96 5.55 -12.79 -5.81
N LYS A 97 6.38 -13.82 -5.99
CA LYS A 97 7.81 -13.82 -5.62
C LYS A 97 8.60 -12.62 -6.16
N GLU A 98 8.48 -12.28 -7.45
CA GLU A 98 9.21 -11.13 -8.00
C GLU A 98 8.59 -9.80 -7.54
N GLY A 99 7.29 -9.78 -7.28
CA GLY A 99 6.61 -8.64 -6.66
C GLY A 99 7.14 -8.36 -5.25
N PHE A 100 7.26 -9.38 -4.40
CA PHE A 100 7.90 -9.29 -3.09
C PHE A 100 9.32 -8.72 -3.16
N LYS A 101 10.15 -9.29 -4.04
CA LYS A 101 11.54 -8.82 -4.23
C LYS A 101 11.59 -7.36 -4.68
N SER A 102 10.66 -6.95 -5.54
CA SER A 102 10.57 -5.57 -6.02
C SER A 102 10.24 -4.61 -4.89
N VAL A 103 9.23 -4.93 -4.07
CA VAL A 103 8.87 -4.15 -2.88
C VAL A 103 10.03 -4.06 -1.89
N LEU A 104 10.69 -5.19 -1.62
CA LEU A 104 11.85 -5.25 -0.72
C LEU A 104 13.01 -4.35 -1.20
N LYS A 105 13.19 -4.18 -2.52
CA LYS A 105 14.25 -3.34 -3.09
C LYS A 105 13.87 -1.86 -3.22
N SER A 106 12.58 -1.54 -3.28
CA SER A 106 12.10 -0.16 -3.49
C SER A 106 12.10 0.64 -2.18
N SER A 107 13.03 1.58 -2.06
CA SER A 107 13.09 2.49 -0.90
C SER A 107 11.85 3.40 -0.85
N GLU A 108 11.27 3.71 -1.99
CA GLU A 108 10.09 4.56 -2.16
C GLU A 108 8.84 3.83 -1.68
N CYS A 109 8.65 2.56 -2.10
CA CYS A 109 7.55 1.73 -1.65
C CYS A 109 7.60 1.48 -0.13
N LEU A 110 8.78 1.21 0.43
CA LEU A 110 8.91 1.01 1.88
C LEU A 110 8.60 2.29 2.67
N GLN A 111 9.01 3.47 2.18
CA GLN A 111 8.63 4.74 2.78
C GLN A 111 7.12 5.01 2.66
N LEU A 112 6.51 4.59 1.55
CA LEU A 112 5.07 4.67 1.35
C LEU A 112 4.30 3.80 2.35
N LEU A 113 4.75 2.57 2.62
CA LEU A 113 4.17 1.72 3.66
C LEU A 113 4.24 2.38 5.04
N VAL A 114 5.36 3.03 5.38
CA VAL A 114 5.45 3.79 6.64
C VAL A 114 4.46 4.97 6.66
N LYS A 115 4.22 5.63 5.52
CA LYS A 115 3.19 6.69 5.43
C LYS A 115 1.77 6.13 5.57
N LEU A 116 1.47 4.96 4.98
CA LEU A 116 0.19 4.27 5.16
C LEU A 116 -0.09 3.92 6.62
N LEU A 117 0.92 3.48 7.35
CA LEU A 117 0.82 3.16 8.78
C LEU A 117 0.42 4.40 9.64
N ASN A 118 0.73 5.60 9.16
CA ASN A 118 0.39 6.86 9.81
C ASN A 118 -1.05 7.32 9.54
N ILE A 119 -1.78 6.62 8.66
CA ILE A 119 -3.18 6.92 8.41
C ILE A 119 -3.98 6.55 9.67
N PRO A 120 -4.81 7.47 10.21
CA PRO A 120 -5.63 7.22 11.39
C PRO A 120 -6.87 6.38 11.05
N ASP A 121 -6.67 5.27 10.34
CA ASP A 121 -7.67 4.24 10.09
C ASP A 121 -7.13 2.88 10.57
N PRO A 122 -7.78 2.23 11.56
CA PRO A 122 -7.28 0.99 12.13
C PRO A 122 -7.14 -0.17 11.14
N LYS A 123 -8.00 -0.25 10.10
CA LYS A 123 -7.93 -1.31 9.09
C LYS A 123 -6.75 -1.09 8.16
N VAL A 124 -6.54 0.15 7.72
CA VAL A 124 -5.36 0.51 6.90
C VAL A 124 -4.08 0.24 7.69
N ALA A 125 -4.05 0.66 8.95
CA ALA A 125 -2.91 0.42 9.84
C ALA A 125 -2.63 -1.08 10.02
N GLN A 126 -3.66 -1.88 10.30
CA GLN A 126 -3.53 -3.33 10.45
C GLN A 126 -2.96 -3.99 9.18
N ASN A 127 -3.57 -3.76 8.01
CA ASN A 127 -3.10 -4.34 6.75
C ASN A 127 -1.66 -3.92 6.44
N THR A 128 -1.30 -2.68 6.76
CA THR A 128 0.06 -2.16 6.56
C THR A 128 1.06 -2.81 7.54
N CYS A 129 0.67 -3.05 8.79
CA CYS A 129 1.47 -3.79 9.76
C CYS A 129 1.73 -5.23 9.30
N GLU A 130 0.72 -5.92 8.76
CA GLU A 130 0.86 -7.27 8.21
C GLU A 130 1.89 -7.29 7.07
N LEU A 131 1.78 -6.34 6.11
CA LEU A 131 2.75 -6.15 5.04
C LEU A 131 4.18 -5.94 5.54
N LEU A 132 4.36 -4.99 6.47
CA LEU A 132 5.66 -4.69 7.05
C LEU A 132 6.22 -5.90 7.80
N THR A 133 5.37 -6.68 8.47
CA THR A 133 5.77 -7.90 9.18
C THR A 133 6.38 -8.93 8.22
N VAL A 134 5.72 -9.18 7.08
CA VAL A 134 6.27 -10.08 6.04
C VAL A 134 7.63 -9.60 5.54
N ILE A 135 7.79 -8.28 5.34
CA ILE A 135 9.08 -7.68 4.95
C ILE A 135 10.12 -7.86 6.05
N LEU A 136 9.78 -7.67 7.32
CA LEU A 136 10.69 -7.82 8.46
C LEU A 136 11.29 -9.22 8.56
N TYR A 137 10.51 -10.25 8.22
CA TYR A 137 10.97 -11.65 8.18
C TYR A 137 11.97 -11.95 7.05
N ALA A 138 12.09 -11.07 6.05
CA ALA A 138 13.05 -11.23 4.98
C ALA A 138 14.50 -11.04 5.46
N ARG A 139 15.45 -11.71 4.79
CA ARG A 139 16.88 -11.46 5.00
C ARG A 139 17.18 -9.97 4.77
N THR A 140 17.66 -9.29 5.80
CA THR A 140 17.91 -7.82 5.85
C THR A 140 16.67 -6.91 5.80
N GLY A 141 15.45 -7.45 5.78
CA GLY A 141 14.22 -6.65 5.69
C GLY A 141 14.05 -5.69 6.86
N HIS A 142 14.41 -6.12 8.08
CA HIS A 142 14.49 -5.25 9.26
C HIS A 142 15.35 -3.99 9.04
N LEU A 143 16.51 -4.10 8.41
CA LEU A 143 17.36 -2.93 8.12
C LEU A 143 16.68 -1.97 7.14
N GLN A 144 16.00 -2.51 6.14
CA GLN A 144 15.33 -1.71 5.12
C GLN A 144 14.10 -0.98 5.68
N VAL A 145 13.27 -1.67 6.46
CA VAL A 145 12.13 -1.06 7.17
C VAL A 145 12.62 0.04 8.12
N MET A 146 13.67 -0.22 8.89
CA MET A 146 14.27 0.78 9.78
C MET A 146 14.81 2.01 9.05
N ARG A 147 15.42 1.82 7.88
CA ARG A 147 15.83 2.94 7.00
C ARG A 147 14.62 3.70 6.48
N ALA A 148 13.54 3.02 6.09
CA ALA A 148 12.32 3.66 5.64
C ALA A 148 11.66 4.50 6.74
N PHE A 149 11.56 3.98 7.96
CA PHE A 149 11.09 4.74 9.13
C PHE A 149 11.94 5.99 9.40
N THR A 150 13.26 5.85 9.26
CA THR A 150 14.19 6.98 9.47
C THR A 150 14.02 8.05 8.38
N LYS A 151 13.78 7.67 7.12
CA LYS A 151 13.55 8.60 6.02
C LYS A 151 12.16 9.24 6.04
N ALA A 152 11.15 8.53 6.54
CA ALA A 152 9.77 8.99 6.57
C ALA A 152 9.50 10.04 7.68
N VAL A 153 10.44 10.25 8.59
CA VAL A 153 10.28 11.14 9.75
C VAL A 153 11.31 12.27 9.70
N PRO A 154 10.90 13.55 9.88
CA PRO A 154 11.84 14.66 9.97
C PRO A 154 12.89 14.45 11.07
N HIS A 155 14.12 14.91 10.83
CA HIS A 155 15.23 14.80 11.78
C HIS A 155 14.84 15.26 13.19
N GLY A 156 15.20 14.48 14.20
CA GLY A 156 14.96 14.80 15.62
C GLY A 156 13.60 14.37 16.18
N ARG A 157 12.72 13.76 15.38
CA ARG A 157 11.45 13.18 15.87
C ARG A 157 11.58 11.66 16.06
N ASN A 158 10.83 11.12 17.02
CA ASN A 158 10.81 9.68 17.26
C ASN A 158 10.21 8.94 16.05
N ARG A 159 11.05 8.16 15.37
CA ARG A 159 10.67 7.39 14.16
C ARG A 159 9.58 6.35 14.39
N PHE A 160 9.35 5.94 15.63
CA PHE A 160 8.33 4.95 16.01
C PHE A 160 7.08 5.56 16.62
N ARG A 161 6.96 6.90 16.66
CA ARG A 161 5.82 7.58 17.29
C ARG A 161 4.47 7.02 16.83
N SER A 162 4.32 6.74 15.54
CA SER A 162 3.07 6.24 14.98
C SER A 162 2.77 4.82 15.41
N LEU A 163 3.78 3.93 15.48
CA LEU A 163 3.60 2.59 16.04
C LEU A 163 3.17 2.67 17.51
N VAL A 164 3.82 3.51 18.30
CA VAL A 164 3.46 3.72 19.71
C VAL A 164 2.04 4.27 19.85
N ALA A 165 1.65 5.21 19.00
CA ALA A 165 0.28 5.75 19.01
C ALA A 165 -0.77 4.69 18.69
N GLN A 166 -0.51 3.82 17.71
CA GLN A 166 -1.40 2.71 17.34
C GLN A 166 -1.49 1.65 18.45
N MET A 167 -0.40 1.40 19.17
CA MET A 167 -0.41 0.49 20.35
C MET A 167 -1.15 1.09 21.55
N ALA A 168 -1.14 2.42 21.70
CA ALA A 168 -1.77 3.13 22.81
C ALA A 168 -3.28 3.36 22.60
N SER A 169 -3.75 3.44 21.35
CA SER A 169 -5.18 3.32 21.04
C SER A 169 -5.63 1.89 21.28
N LYS A 170 -6.68 1.70 22.10
CA LYS A 170 -7.28 0.43 22.58
C LYS A 170 -6.83 -0.86 21.85
N PRO A 171 -6.53 -1.95 22.60
CA PRO A 171 -5.95 -3.17 22.04
C PRO A 171 -6.86 -3.73 20.95
N THR A 172 -6.45 -3.51 19.70
CA THR A 172 -7.00 -4.24 18.57
C THR A 172 -6.33 -5.60 18.65
N ALA A 173 -7.11 -6.68 18.64
CA ALA A 173 -6.66 -8.06 18.85
C ALA A 173 -5.47 -8.51 17.95
N ALA A 174 -5.13 -7.73 16.91
CA ALA A 174 -3.98 -7.93 16.03
C ALA A 174 -2.60 -7.82 16.73
N LEU A 175 -2.47 -7.06 17.83
CA LEU A 175 -1.18 -6.94 18.54
C LEU A 175 -0.86 -8.14 19.47
N MET A 176 -1.80 -9.07 19.65
CA MET A 176 -1.57 -10.29 20.44
C MET A 176 -0.81 -11.40 19.68
N VAL A 177 -0.43 -11.18 18.42
CA VAL A 177 0.27 -12.20 17.61
C VAL A 177 1.79 -12.21 17.86
N CYS A 178 2.34 -11.26 18.61
CA CYS A 178 3.75 -11.29 19.04
C CYS A 178 3.94 -11.87 20.46
N GLY A 179 3.15 -12.89 20.82
CA GLY A 179 3.34 -13.72 22.01
C GLY A 179 3.94 -15.07 21.66
N LEU A 180 5.24 -15.11 21.40
CA LEU A 180 6.12 -16.28 21.54
C LEU A 180 7.35 -15.84 22.32
#